data_AF-A0A2K4WVU2-F1
#
_entry.id   AF-A0A2K4WVU2-F1
#
_cell.length_a   1.000
_cell.length_b   1.000
_cell.length_c   1.000
_cell.angle_alpha   90.00
_cell.angle_beta   90.00
_cell.angle_gamma   90.00
#
_symmetry.space_group_name_H-M   'P 1'
#
loop_
_entity.id
_entity.type
_entity.pdbx_description
1 polymer ?
#
loop_
_entity_poly.entity_id
_entity_poly.type
_entity_poly.pdbx_seq_one_letter_code
_entity_poly.pdbx_strand_id
1 'polypeptide(L)'
;MIRVLLSLDLEKSEPKRDDFYDILKSKGWMKTKDVDTVWSIKFTKRDPNNEDDYKGIRNRLASVFIDAAKELKLKRIHYVAQLGNHEVIARVITKVDGEYKCSVGDL
;
A
#
# COMPACT_ATOMS: atom_id res chain seq x y z
N MET A 1 -14.85 -2.73 11.89
CA MET A 1 -14.21 -3.06 10.59
C MET A 1 -13.71 -1.77 9.97
N ILE A 2 -12.49 -1.78 9.44
CA ILE A 2 -11.94 -0.68 8.63
C ILE A 2 -11.74 -1.18 7.20
N ARG A 3 -12.23 -0.43 6.20
CA ARG A 3 -11.93 -0.66 4.78
C ARG A 3 -10.83 0.30 4.36
N VAL A 4 -9.84 -0.19 3.64
CA VAL A 4 -8.83 0.64 3.01
C VAL A 4 -9.06 0.65 1.50
N LEU A 5 -9.08 1.85 0.92
CA LEU A 5 -8.97 2.07 -0.52
C LEU A 5 -7.57 2.60 -0.79
N LEU A 6 -6.92 2.06 -1.82
CA LEU A 6 -5.53 2.31 -2.14
C LEU A 6 -5.42 2.68 -3.62
N SER A 7 -4.77 3.80 -3.91
CA SER A 7 -4.32 4.17 -5.26
C SER A 7 -2.81 4.00 -5.34
N LEU A 8 -2.32 3.40 -6.42
CA LEU A 8 -0.92 3.03 -6.61
C LEU A 8 -0.32 3.70 -7.84
N ASP A 9 0.92 4.12 -7.71
CA ASP A 9 1.76 4.46 -8.85
C ASP A 9 3.14 3.82 -8.70
N LEU A 10 3.59 3.15 -9.76
CA LEU A 10 4.83 2.37 -9.82
C LEU A 10 5.76 3.02 -10.83
N GLU A 11 6.81 3.69 -10.36
CA GLU A 11 7.74 4.39 -11.23
C GLU A 11 8.74 3.41 -11.86
N LYS A 12 8.88 3.44 -13.20
CA LYS A 12 9.89 2.68 -13.98
C LYS A 12 9.93 1.18 -13.64
N SER A 13 8.76 0.60 -13.40
CA SER A 13 8.61 -0.79 -12.95
C SER A 13 7.54 -1.53 -13.74
N GLU A 14 7.27 -1.09 -14.97
CA GLU A 14 6.23 -1.63 -15.86
C GLU A 14 6.34 -3.15 -16.06
N PRO A 15 7.53 -3.75 -16.27
CA PRO A 15 7.66 -5.20 -16.40
C PRO A 15 7.38 -5.99 -15.11
N LYS A 16 7.32 -5.30 -13.96
CA LYS A 16 7.13 -5.88 -12.61
C LYS A 16 5.76 -5.56 -12.02
N ARG A 17 4.90 -4.88 -12.78
CA ARG A 17 3.56 -4.49 -12.32
C ARG A 17 2.67 -5.71 -12.08
N ASP A 18 2.69 -6.69 -12.97
CA ASP A 18 1.89 -7.91 -12.83
C ASP A 18 2.36 -8.75 -11.64
N ASP A 19 3.68 -8.97 -11.51
CA ASP A 19 4.29 -9.62 -10.34
C ASP A 19 3.85 -8.93 -9.03
N PHE A 20 3.90 -7.60 -8.99
CA PHE A 20 3.48 -6.81 -7.83
C PHE A 20 1.99 -6.98 -7.52
N TYR A 21 1.13 -6.99 -8.54
CA TYR A 21 -0.30 -7.21 -8.39
C TYR A 21 -0.62 -8.61 -7.87
N ASP A 22 0.14 -9.63 -8.26
CA ASP A 22 -0.01 -10.98 -7.74
C ASP A 22 0.40 -11.08 -6.26
N ILE A 23 1.45 -10.34 -5.85
CA ILE A 23 1.76 -10.17 -4.42
C ILE A 23 0.57 -9.55 -3.69
N LEU A 24 -0.04 -8.47 -4.19
CA LEU A 24 -1.20 -7.84 -3.55
C LEU A 24 -2.39 -8.81 -3.42
N LYS A 25 -2.73 -9.53 -4.49
CA LYS A 25 -3.80 -10.55 -4.45
C LYS A 25 -3.52 -11.61 -3.38
N SER A 26 -2.28 -12.12 -3.31
CA SER A 26 -1.89 -13.12 -2.31
C SER A 26 -2.00 -12.62 -0.87
N LYS A 27 -1.86 -11.30 -0.65
CA LYS A 27 -2.04 -10.64 0.66
C LYS A 27 -3.50 -10.25 0.95
N GLY A 28 -4.44 -10.64 0.09
CA GLY A 28 -5.88 -10.43 0.26
C GLY A 28 -6.40 -9.08 -0.24
N TRP A 29 -5.62 -8.36 -1.05
CA TRP A 29 -6.10 -7.17 -1.73
C TRP A 29 -6.99 -7.52 -2.91
N MET A 30 -8.03 -6.71 -3.10
CA MET A 30 -8.98 -6.83 -4.20
C MET A 30 -8.84 -5.62 -5.12
N LYS A 31 -8.51 -5.87 -6.38
CA LYS A 31 -8.49 -4.85 -7.44
C LYS A 31 -9.92 -4.34 -7.69
N THR A 32 -10.09 -3.04 -7.92
CA THR A 32 -11.39 -2.52 -8.36
C THR A 32 -11.63 -2.90 -9.83
N LYS A 33 -12.90 -2.97 -10.25
CA LYS A 33 -13.25 -3.48 -11.58
C LYS A 33 -12.80 -2.57 -12.73
N ASP A 34 -12.82 -1.26 -12.49
CA ASP A 34 -12.74 -0.27 -13.57
C ASP A 34 -11.46 0.59 -13.53
N VAL A 35 -10.57 0.36 -12.56
CA VAL A 35 -9.32 1.14 -12.41
C VAL A 35 -8.15 0.23 -12.05
N ASP A 36 -7.13 0.19 -12.90
CA ASP A 36 -6.05 -0.79 -12.79
C ASP A 36 -5.13 -0.62 -11.58
N THR A 37 -5.00 0.61 -11.10
CA THR A 37 -4.10 0.97 -10.01
C THR A 37 -4.81 1.10 -8.67
N VAL A 38 -6.12 0.85 -8.62
CA VAL A 38 -6.92 1.01 -7.40
C VAL A 38 -7.26 -0.36 -6.80
N TRP A 39 -6.97 -0.48 -5.51
CA TRP A 39 -7.10 -1.71 -4.74
C TRP A 39 -7.83 -1.44 -3.44
N SER A 40 -8.39 -2.49 -2.86
CA SER A 40 -9.04 -2.41 -1.56
C SER A 40 -8.78 -3.63 -0.70
N ILE A 41 -8.82 -3.45 0.61
CA ILE A 41 -8.75 -4.54 1.58
C ILE A 41 -9.67 -4.23 2.76
N LYS A 42 -10.21 -5.27 3.37
CA LYS A 42 -11.06 -5.15 4.58
C LYS A 42 -10.32 -5.70 5.78
N PHE A 43 -10.22 -4.89 6.83
CA PHE A 43 -9.77 -5.31 8.14
C PHE A 43 -10.97 -5.55 9.04
N THR A 44 -11.47 -6.79 9.05
CA THR A 44 -12.71 -7.17 9.76
C THR A 44 -12.57 -7.08 11.27
N LYS A 45 -11.39 -7.41 11.81
CA LYS A 45 -11.06 -7.41 13.25
C LYS A 45 -10.52 -6.08 13.78
N ARG A 46 -10.63 -4.98 13.03
CA ARG A 46 -10.15 -3.65 13.43
C ARG A 46 -11.32 -2.72 13.75
N ASP A 47 -11.22 -1.99 14.86
CA ASP A 47 -12.22 -1.05 15.36
C ASP A 47 -12.01 0.34 14.72
N PRO A 48 -13.00 0.88 13.99
CA PRO A 48 -12.91 2.22 13.40
C PRO A 48 -12.86 3.37 14.41
N ASN A 49 -13.07 3.11 15.71
CA ASN A 49 -12.97 4.10 16.79
C ASN A 49 -11.64 4.01 17.57
N ASN A 50 -10.72 3.11 17.17
CA ASN A 50 -9.46 2.87 17.87
C ASN A 50 -8.25 3.32 17.03
N GLU A 51 -7.53 4.33 17.50
CA GLU A 51 -6.35 4.86 16.79
C GLU A 51 -5.20 3.84 16.67
N ASP A 52 -5.03 2.94 17.64
CA ASP A 52 -4.01 1.89 17.57
C ASP A 52 -4.28 0.90 16.43
N ASP A 53 -5.55 0.67 16.10
CA ASP A 53 -5.92 -0.14 14.95
C ASP A 53 -5.58 0.55 13.63
N TYR A 54 -5.76 1.88 13.53
CA TYR A 54 -5.30 2.64 12.37
C TYR A 54 -3.77 2.64 12.26
N LYS A 55 -3.05 2.83 13.38
CA LYS A 55 -1.59 2.73 13.42
C LYS A 55 -1.12 1.35 12.95
N GLY A 56 -1.77 0.27 13.40
CA GLY A 56 -1.51 -1.09 12.96
C GLY A 56 -1.73 -1.29 11.45
N ILE A 57 -2.78 -0.68 10.89
CA ILE A 57 -3.03 -0.68 9.44
C ILE A 57 -1.91 0.05 8.70
N ARG A 58 -1.54 1.27 9.09
CA ARG A 58 -0.46 2.06 8.45
C ARG A 58 0.87 1.28 8.44
N ASN A 59 1.22 0.66 9.56
CA ASN A 59 2.42 -0.17 9.66
C ASN A 59 2.36 -1.38 8.72
N ARG A 60 1.20 -2.04 8.63
CA ARG A 60 1.01 -3.16 7.70
C ARG A 60 1.12 -2.74 6.24
N LEU A 61 0.56 -1.59 5.86
CA LEU A 61 0.69 -1.07 4.49
C LEU A 61 2.17 -0.85 4.14
N ALA A 62 2.90 -0.14 5.00
CA ALA A 62 4.32 0.11 4.82
C ALA A 62 5.12 -1.19 4.69
N SER A 63 4.88 -2.18 5.57
CA SER A 63 5.55 -3.48 5.52
C SER A 63 5.30 -4.20 4.20
N VAL A 64 4.03 -4.31 3.77
CA VAL A 64 3.66 -5.02 2.52
C VAL A 64 4.40 -4.42 1.32
N PHE A 65 4.42 -3.09 1.21
CA PHE A 65 5.07 -2.44 0.06
C PHE A 65 6.59 -2.42 0.15
N ILE A 66 7.17 -2.37 1.36
CA ILE A 66 8.61 -2.55 1.55
C ILE A 66 9.04 -3.97 1.13
N ASP A 67 8.29 -4.99 1.54
CA ASP A 67 8.60 -6.38 1.22
C ASP A 67 8.48 -6.62 -0.30
N ALA A 68 7.41 -6.12 -0.93
CA ALA A 68 7.23 -6.21 -2.37
C ALA A 68 8.33 -5.44 -3.15
N ALA A 69 8.73 -4.26 -2.68
CA ALA A 69 9.81 -3.49 -3.28
C ALA A 69 11.15 -4.22 -3.19
N LYS A 70 11.44 -4.88 -2.05
CA LYS A 70 12.63 -5.72 -1.87
C LYS A 70 12.63 -6.92 -2.80
N GLU A 71 11.53 -7.66 -2.83
CA GLU A 71 11.38 -8.90 -3.61
C GLU A 71 11.53 -8.64 -5.11
N LEU A 72 10.82 -7.63 -5.63
CA LEU A 72 10.79 -7.30 -7.05
C LEU A 72 11.86 -6.28 -7.47
N LYS A 73 12.69 -5.84 -6.51
CA LYS A 73 13.71 -4.78 -6.70
C LYS A 73 13.12 -3.52 -7.34
N LEU A 74 11.92 -3.13 -6.92
CA LEU A 74 11.20 -1.98 -7.48
C LEU A 74 11.97 -0.69 -7.20
N LYS A 75 11.93 0.25 -8.14
CA LYS A 75 12.62 1.53 -7.95
C LYS A 75 11.90 2.37 -6.90
N ARG A 76 10.59 2.56 -7.10
CA ARG A 76 9.75 3.41 -6.27
C ARG A 76 8.29 3.00 -6.35
N ILE A 77 7.61 3.03 -5.21
CA ILE A 77 6.16 2.82 -5.09
C ILE A 77 5.57 4.06 -4.45
N HIS A 78 4.68 4.75 -5.14
CA HIS A 78 3.82 5.78 -4.56
C HIS A 78 2.48 5.13 -4.21
N TYR A 79 1.94 5.49 -3.05
CA TYR A 79 0.58 5.11 -2.72
C TYR A 79 -0.16 6.18 -1.94
N VAL A 80 -1.44 6.30 -2.26
CA VAL A 80 -2.42 7.09 -1.52
C VAL A 80 -3.44 6.13 -0.94
N ALA A 81 -3.72 6.22 0.36
CA ALA A 81 -4.67 5.34 1.02
C ALA A 81 -5.71 6.11 1.84
N GLN A 82 -6.99 5.80 1.61
CA GLN A 82 -8.11 6.19 2.47
C GLN A 82 -8.37 5.05 3.46
N LEU A 83 -8.28 5.34 4.76
CA LEU A 83 -8.45 4.35 5.83
C LEU A 83 -9.78 4.60 6.55
N GLY A 84 -10.85 3.89 6.17
CA GLY A 84 -12.17 4.12 6.76
C GLY A 84 -12.60 5.58 6.62
N ASN A 85 -12.92 6.23 7.75
CA ASN A 85 -13.26 7.65 7.83
C ASN A 85 -12.10 8.54 8.30
N HIS A 86 -10.88 7.98 8.38
CA HIS A 86 -9.69 8.72 8.79
C HIS A 86 -9.13 9.56 7.65
N GLU A 87 -8.13 10.38 7.94
CA GLU A 87 -7.45 11.18 6.93
C GLU A 87 -6.75 10.30 5.88
N VAL A 88 -6.71 10.83 4.66
CA VAL A 88 -5.94 10.25 3.56
C VAL A 88 -4.45 10.30 3.91
N ILE A 89 -3.73 9.21 3.64
CA ILE A 89 -2.27 9.21 3.71
C ILE A 89 -1.67 9.07 2.31
N ALA A 90 -0.67 9.89 1.99
CA ALA A 90 0.24 9.63 0.88
C ALA A 90 1.60 9.18 1.41
N ARG A 91 2.19 8.19 0.75
CA ARG A 91 3.45 7.59 1.15
C ARG A 91 4.24 7.16 -0.07
N VAL A 92 5.55 7.12 0.10
CA VAL A 92 6.50 6.66 -0.93
C VAL A 92 7.40 5.58 -0.33
N ILE A 93 7.54 4.46 -1.04
CA ILE A 93 8.56 3.46 -0.78
C ILE A 93 9.69 3.69 -1.77
N THR A 94 10.88 3.97 -1.28
CA THR A 94 12.07 4.18 -2.09
C THR A 94 13.29 3.54 -1.43
N LYS A 95 14.31 3.20 -2.23
CA LYS A 95 15.58 2.71 -1.73
C LYS A 95 16.50 3.88 -1.35
N VAL A 96 16.96 3.91 -0.10
CA VAL A 96 17.88 4.91 0.46
C VAL A 96 19.00 4.16 1.18
N ASP A 97 20.25 4.45 0.83
CA ASP A 97 21.45 3.80 1.41
C ASP A 97 21.39 2.27 1.37
N GLY A 98 20.85 1.70 0.30
CA GLY A 98 20.74 0.25 0.13
C GLY A 98 19.47 -0.37 0.72
N GLU A 99 18.69 0.37 1.51
CA GLU A 99 17.49 -0.13 2.19
C GLU A 99 16.21 0.51 1.69
N TYR A 100 15.13 -0.26 1.61
CA TYR A 100 13.80 0.28 1.30
C TYR A 100 13.17 0.90 2.54
N LYS A 101 12.77 2.17 2.42
CA LYS A 101 12.15 2.95 3.50
C LYS A 101 10.80 3.51 3.03
N CYS A 102 9.87 3.64 3.96
CA CYS A 102 8.60 4.32 3.76
C CYS A 102 8.72 5.77 4.27
N SER A 103 8.46 6.75 3.42
CA SER A 103 8.41 8.17 3.78
C SER A 103 7.03 8.76 3.52
N VAL A 104 6.76 9.94 4.07
CA VAL A 104 5.61 10.76 3.67
C VAL A 104 5.78 11.12 2.19
N GLY A 105 4.70 11.00 1.42
CA GLY A 105 4.63 11.51 0.06
C GLY A 105 3.95 12.88 0.05
N ASP A 106 4.28 13.69 -0.95
CA ASP A 106 3.58 14.94 -1.18
C ASP A 106 2.15 14.62 -1.66
N LEU A 107 1.15 15.23 -1.02
CA LEU A 107 -0.28 15.11 -1.36
C LEU A 107 -0.67 16.14 -2.43
#